data_AF-A0A817KVZ3-F1
#
_entry.id   AF-A0A817KVZ3-F1
#
_cell.length_a   1.000
_cell.length_b   1.000
_cell.length_c   1.000
_cell.angle_alpha   90.00
_cell.angle_beta   90.00
_cell.angle_gamma   90.00
#
_symmetry.space_group_name_H-M   'P 1'
#
loop_
_entity.id
_entity.type
_entity.pdbx_description
1 polymer ?
#
loop_
_entity_poly.entity_id
_entity_poly.type
_entity_poly.pdbx_seq_one_letter_code
_entity_poly.pdbx_strand_id
1 'polypeptide(L)' 'LRINSQYRGSPIDIPEYDQFAVDNDRQNYKLQILYFLSNISTVCDSLSSSWDNTNGILFSTYDHDYDSYALNYHGT' A
#
# COMPACT_ATOMS: atom_id res chain seq x y z
N LEU A 1 3.47 -8.08 6.88
CA LEU A 1 3.63 -8.19 5.41
C LEU A 1 5.09 -7.95 5.06
N ARG A 2 5.69 -8.82 4.24
CA ARG A 2 7.04 -8.67 3.70
C ARG A 2 6.95 -8.65 2.18
N ILE A 3 7.54 -7.65 1.53
CA ILE A 3 7.55 -7.54 0.07
C ILE A 3 8.93 -7.95 -0.41
N ASN A 4 9.01 -8.99 -1.25
CA ASN A 4 10.29 -9.46 -1.78
C ASN A 4 10.43 -8.97 -3.22
N SER A 5 11.37 -8.06 -3.46
CA SER A 5 11.64 -7.51 -4.79
C SER A 5 12.97 -8.02 -5.35
N GLN A 6 13.00 -8.29 -6.65
CA GLN A 6 14.20 -8.74 -7.36
C GLN A 6 14.38 -8.03 -8.69
N TYR A 7 15.63 -7.82 -9.10
CA TYR A 7 15.99 -7.33 -10.43
C TYR A 7 17.07 -8.23 -11.03
N ARG A 8 16.78 -8.77 -12.22
CA ARG A 8 17.67 -9.71 -12.93
C ARG A 8 18.12 -10.91 -12.07
N GLY A 9 17.23 -11.39 -11.21
CA GLY A 9 17.49 -12.52 -10.31
C GLY A 9 18.26 -12.16 -9.03
N SER A 10 18.70 -10.91 -8.89
CA SER A 10 19.27 -10.40 -7.64
C SER A 10 18.17 -9.82 -6.76
N PRO A 11 18.07 -10.20 -5.47
CA PRO A 11 17.23 -9.48 -4.52
C PRO A 11 17.70 -8.03 -4.49
N ILE A 12 16.76 -7.08 -4.61
CA ILE A 12 17.09 -5.67 -4.44
C ILE A 12 16.91 -5.34 -2.97
N ASP A 13 15.68 -5.49 -2.47
CA ASP A 13 15.24 -4.80 -1.28
C ASP A 13 13.95 -5.37 -0.69
N ILE A 14 13.81 -5.23 0.63
CA ILE A 14 12.74 -5.87 1.41
C ILE A 14 12.18 -4.90 2.46
N PRO A 15 11.02 -4.28 2.22
CA PRO A 15 10.27 -3.60 3.27
C PRO A 15 9.45 -4.62 4.07
N GLU A 16 9.41 -4.42 5.38
CA GLU A 16 8.61 -5.19 6.31
C GLU A 16 7.62 -4.29 7.04
N TYR A 17 6.38 -4.77 7.13
CA TYR A 17 5.25 -4.09 7.72
C TYR A 17 4.59 -4.99 8.75
N ASP A 18 4.16 -4.43 9.88
CA ASP A 18 3.38 -5.14 10.88
C ASP A 18 1.91 -4.72 10.86
N GLN A 19 1.06 -5.61 11.35
CA GLN A 19 -0.39 -5.46 11.42
C GLN A 19 -1.00 -5.07 10.06
N PHE A 20 -0.65 -5.85 9.06
CA PHE A 20 -1.23 -5.77 7.72
C PHE A 20 -2.60 -6.43 7.70
N ALA A 21 -3.59 -5.73 7.13
CA ALA A 21 -4.90 -6.25 6.84
C ALA A 21 -5.45 -5.67 5.53
N VAL A 22 -6.44 -6.38 4.98
CA VAL A 22 -7.26 -5.94 3.86
C VAL A 22 -8.71 -6.08 4.32
N ASP A 23 -9.48 -5.01 4.20
CA ASP A 23 -10.89 -5.04 4.58
C ASP A 23 -11.71 -5.92 3.61
N ASN A 24 -13.00 -6.10 3.90
CA ASN A 24 -13.90 -6.88 3.05
C ASN A 24 -14.39 -6.09 1.81
N ASP A 25 -15.22 -6.75 1.00
CA ASP A 25 -15.85 -6.23 -0.20
C ASP A 25 -16.72 -4.98 0.05
N ARG A 26 -17.46 -4.93 1.16
CA ARG A 26 -18.29 -3.77 1.52
C ARG A 26 -17.48 -2.51 1.81
N GLN A 27 -16.19 -2.68 2.06
CA GLN A 27 -15.22 -1.61 2.34
C GLN A 27 -14.18 -1.52 1.21
N ASN A 28 -14.47 -2.08 0.04
CA ASN A 28 -13.65 -2.06 -1.17
C ASN A 28 -12.20 -2.51 -0.92
N TYR A 29 -12.01 -3.55 -0.10
CA TYR A 29 -10.70 -4.16 0.14
C TYR A 29 -9.61 -3.13 0.52
N LYS A 30 -9.99 -2.15 1.34
CA LYS A 30 -9.08 -1.09 1.80
C LYS A 30 -7.82 -1.69 2.43
N LEU A 31 -6.66 -1.18 2.03
CA LEU A 31 -5.38 -1.54 2.63
C LEU A 31 -5.25 -0.95 4.03
N GLN A 32 -4.88 -1.75 5.02
CA GLN A 32 -4.56 -1.30 6.37
C GLN A 32 -3.17 -1.79 6.78
N ILE A 33 -2.32 -0.85 7.20
CA ILE A 33 -0.97 -1.10 7.72
C ILE A 33 -0.80 -0.23 8.97
N LEU A 34 -0.41 -0.82 10.11
CA LEU A 34 -0.19 0.01 11.30
C LEU A 34 1.26 0.46 11.45
N TYR A 35 2.22 -0.41 11.13
CA TYR A 35 3.63 -0.12 11.35
C TYR A 35 4.50 -0.53 10.17
N PHE A 36 5.42 0.36 9.81
CA PHE A 36 6.60 0.02 9.04
C PHE A 36 7.74 -0.38 9.98
N LEU A 37 8.33 -1.55 9.76
CA LEU A 37 9.37 -2.13 10.61
C LEU A 37 10.75 -1.67 10.13
N SER A 38 11.08 -0.40 10.39
CA SER A 38 12.32 0.25 9.92
C SER A 38 13.61 -0.37 10.46
N ASN A 39 13.54 -1.10 11.58
CA ASN A 39 14.69 -1.76 12.21
C ASN A 39 15.11 -3.06 11.49
N ILE A 40 14.24 -3.65 10.68
CA ILE A 40 14.52 -4.90 9.94
C ILE A 40 14.37 -4.73 8.42
N SER A 41 13.73 -3.65 7.98
CA SER A 41 13.60 -3.33 6.56
C SER A 41 14.93 -2.85 5.99
N THR A 42 15.25 -3.29 4.76
CA THR A 42 16.46 -2.84 4.06
C THR A 42 16.24 -1.59 3.21
N VAL A 43 15.00 -1.07 3.20
CA VAL A 43 14.55 0.07 2.37
C VAL A 43 13.67 1.06 3.11
N CYS A 44 13.33 2.14 2.41
CA CYS A 44 12.32 3.10 2.81
C CYS A 44 10.90 2.51 2.79
N ASP A 45 10.03 3.14 3.57
CA ASP A 45 8.61 2.89 3.56
C ASP A 45 7.97 3.50 2.30
N SER A 46 7.35 2.68 1.45
CA SER A 46 6.59 3.13 0.28
C SER A 46 5.07 3.03 0.44
N LEU A 47 4.58 2.46 1.55
CA LEU A 47 3.15 2.18 1.73
C LEU A 47 2.49 3.08 2.78
N SER A 48 3.21 3.49 3.81
CA SER A 48 2.70 4.34 4.90
C SER A 48 3.50 5.63 5.10
N SER A 49 4.35 5.99 4.15
CA SER A 49 5.11 7.24 4.22
C SER A 49 4.21 8.46 4.07
N SER A 50 4.64 9.61 4.60
CA SER A 50 3.89 10.86 4.47
C SER A 50 3.84 11.43 3.04
N TRP A 51 4.73 10.98 2.15
CA TRP A 51 4.87 11.51 0.79
C TRP A 51 4.14 10.64 -0.24
N ASP A 52 4.22 9.33 -0.05
CA ASP A 52 3.48 8.32 -0.81
C ASP A 52 2.81 7.38 0.19
N ASN A 53 1.50 7.58 0.37
CA ASN A 53 0.69 6.84 1.34
C ASN A 53 -0.39 6.03 0.63
N THR A 54 -0.23 4.71 0.64
CA THR A 54 -1.25 3.76 0.17
C THR A 54 -2.04 3.14 1.33
N ASN A 55 -1.63 3.38 2.58
CA ASN A 55 -2.35 2.95 3.76
C ASN A 55 -3.68 3.70 3.86
N GLY A 56 -4.78 2.95 3.95
CA GLY A 56 -6.13 3.48 3.94
C GLY A 56 -6.71 3.71 2.55
N ILE A 57 -5.96 3.46 1.48
CA ILE A 57 -6.46 3.56 0.10
C ILE A 57 -7.35 2.34 -0.23
N LEU A 58 -8.45 2.60 -0.93
CA LEU A 58 -9.39 1.60 -1.42
C LEU A 58 -8.81 0.88 -2.63
N PHE A 59 -9.12 -0.40 -2.78
CA PHE A 59 -8.67 -1.15 -3.95
C PHE A 59 -9.42 -0.68 -5.19
N SER A 60 -8.69 -0.41 -6.27
CA SER A 60 -9.26 0.05 -7.54
C SER A 60 -8.86 -0.89 -8.68
N THR A 61 -9.77 -1.05 -9.64
CA THR A 61 -9.56 -1.81 -10.88
C THR A 61 -9.98 -0.96 -12.06
N TYR A 62 -9.66 -1.40 -13.28
CA TYR A 62 -9.99 -0.64 -14.50
C TYR A 62 -11.49 -0.37 -14.67
N ASP A 63 -12.35 -1.18 -14.06
CA ASP A 63 -13.82 -1.11 -14.11
C ASP A 63 -14.45 -0.60 -12.81
N HIS A 64 -13.67 -0.41 -11.74
CA HIS A 64 -14.12 0.10 -10.45
C HIS A 64 -13.07 1.05 -9.89
N ASP A 65 -13.26 2.34 -10.14
CA ASP A 65 -12.33 3.40 -9.75
C ASP A 65 -12.67 3.96 -8.37
N TYR A 66 -11.79 3.71 -7.41
CA TYR A 66 -11.87 4.22 -6.04
C TYR A 66 -10.60 4.98 -5.65
N ASP A 67 -9.80 5.39 -6.64
CA ASP A 67 -8.58 6.12 -6.36
C ASP A 67 -8.89 7.55 -5.90
N SER A 68 -7.91 8.19 -5.27
CA SER A 68 -8.04 9.55 -4.74
C SER A 68 -8.30 10.58 -5.84
N TYR A 69 -7.92 10.29 -7.09
CA TYR A 69 -8.14 11.20 -8.20
C TYR A 69 -9.60 11.18 -8.64
N ALA A 70 -10.19 10.00 -8.76
CA ALA A 70 -11.61 9.80 -9.08
C ALA A 70 -12.54 10.37 -8.00
N LEU A 71 -12.23 10.15 -6.72
CA LEU A 71 -13.03 10.66 -5.60
C LEU A 71 -13.04 12.19 -5.52
N ASN A 72 -11.91 12.84 -5.85
CA ASN A 72 -11.83 14.31 -5.87
C ASN A 72 -12.47 14.93 -7.12
N TYR A 73 -12.55 14.21 -8.24
CA TYR A 73 -13.15 14.70 -9.48
C TYR A 73 -14.69 14.72 -9.45
N HIS A 74 -15.32 13.96 -8.55
CA HIS A 74 -16.77 13.99 -8.32
C HIS A 74 -17.23 15.11 -7.36
N GLY A 75 -16.41 16.15 -7.15
CA GLY A 75 -16.61 17.18 -6.13
C GLY A 75 -16.15 18.61 -6.47
N THR A 76 -16.20 19.04 -7.74
CA THR A 76 -16.28 20.47 -8.12
C THR A 76 -17.33 20.69 -9.21
#